data_AF-A0A3E2NET9-F1
#
_entry.id   AF-A0A3E2NET9-F1
#
_cell.length_a   1.000
_cell.length_b   1.000
_cell.length_c   1.000
_cell.angle_alpha   90.00
_cell.angle_beta   90.00
_cell.angle_gamma   90.00
#
_symmetry.space_group_name_H-M   'P 1'
#
loop_
_entity.id
_entity.type
_entity.pdbx_description
1 polymer ?
#
loop_
_entity_poly.entity_id
_entity_poly.type
_entity_poly.pdbx_seq_one_letter_code
_entity_poly.pdbx_strand_id
1 'polypeptide(L)'
;MKKTYLVDTFKAAVSIATVLFSLIIVISLIIIHRFGSAAVFFLIGLIFIKPMLTYAAKVSVDQTGIRCFLPWKTLQTFSWDEIAEVGIAGTKLFTRKDAKNTGSLYIYISKNTFTDEERFDMMFNWPPKDLIFLTYSKQRLDEIQMRFSNKIQTYNAGDIHL
;
A
#
# COMPACT_ATOMS: atom_id res chain seq x y z
N MET A 1 16.05 -8.00 15.06
CA MET A 1 15.41 -6.68 15.34
C MET A 1 14.17 -6.56 14.49
N LYS A 2 13.01 -6.35 15.13
CA LYS A 2 11.72 -6.17 14.48
C LYS A 2 11.59 -4.71 14.01
N LYS A 3 11.37 -4.50 12.72
CA LYS A 3 11.10 -3.15 12.17
C LYS A 3 9.69 -3.09 11.61
N THR A 4 9.06 -1.93 11.75
CA THR A 4 7.65 -1.71 11.39
C THR A 4 7.53 -0.44 10.57
N TYR A 5 6.85 -0.54 9.43
CA TYR A 5 6.64 0.53 8.48
C TYR A 5 5.16 0.70 8.18
N LEU A 6 4.71 1.91 7.87
CA LEU A 6 3.41 2.10 7.24
C LEU A 6 3.49 1.71 5.77
N VAL A 7 2.38 1.15 5.25
CA VAL A 7 2.24 0.80 3.84
C VAL A 7 2.53 2.02 2.98
N ASP A 8 1.83 3.14 3.20
CA ASP A 8 2.09 4.42 2.51
C ASP A 8 1.78 5.59 3.44
N THR A 9 2.83 6.23 3.97
CA THR A 9 2.68 7.31 4.96
C THR A 9 1.89 8.50 4.40
N PHE A 10 2.13 8.87 3.14
CA PHE A 10 1.51 10.05 2.54
C PHE A 10 0.03 9.80 2.26
N LYS A 11 -0.31 8.69 1.58
CA LYS A 11 -1.70 8.34 1.28
C LYS A 11 -2.50 8.05 2.55
N ALA A 12 -1.87 7.46 3.56
CA ALA A 12 -2.49 7.29 4.88
C ALA A 12 -2.81 8.65 5.52
N ALA A 13 -1.84 9.56 5.58
CA ALA A 13 -2.02 10.87 6.19
C ALA A 13 -3.15 11.68 5.50
N VAL A 14 -3.16 11.72 4.17
CA VAL A 14 -4.22 12.37 3.39
C VAL A 14 -5.59 11.74 3.69
N SER A 15 -5.68 10.42 3.65
CA SER A 15 -6.97 9.72 3.87
C SER A 15 -7.49 9.94 5.29
N ILE A 16 -6.62 9.87 6.30
CA ILE A 16 -6.98 10.15 7.70
C ILE A 16 -7.45 11.59 7.86
N ALA A 17 -6.70 12.55 7.31
CA ALA A 17 -7.06 13.98 7.38
C ALA A 17 -8.42 14.25 6.72
N THR A 18 -8.69 13.68 5.54
CA THR A 18 -9.97 13.83 4.84
C THR A 18 -11.13 13.24 5.65
N VAL A 19 -10.96 12.07 6.26
CA VAL A 19 -12.00 11.45 7.10
C VAL A 19 -12.28 12.32 8.33
N LEU A 20 -11.25 12.78 9.04
CA LEU A 20 -11.41 13.63 10.23
C LEU A 20 -12.05 14.98 9.88
N PHE A 21 -11.59 15.62 8.81
CA PHE A 21 -12.15 16.89 8.34
C PHE A 21 -13.62 16.74 7.94
N SER A 22 -13.96 15.68 7.21
CA SER A 22 -15.34 15.39 6.82
C SER A 22 -16.21 15.16 8.06
N LEU A 23 -15.72 14.43 9.06
CA LEU A 23 -16.44 14.19 10.30
C LEU A 23 -16.73 15.49 11.07
N ILE A 24 -15.74 16.38 11.19
CA ILE A 24 -15.90 17.69 11.84
C ILE A 24 -16.98 18.49 11.12
N ILE A 25 -16.93 18.56 9.79
CA ILE A 25 -17.94 19.26 8.99
C ILE A 25 -19.33 18.66 9.17
N VAL A 26 -19.45 17.33 9.14
CA VAL A 26 -20.73 16.63 9.34
C VAL A 26 -21.34 17.01 10.69
N ILE A 27 -20.54 16.97 11.77
CA ILE A 27 -20.99 17.35 13.11
C ILE A 27 -21.43 18.82 13.15
N SER A 28 -20.63 19.74 12.60
CA SER A 28 -20.99 21.16 12.54
C SER A 28 -22.29 21.41 11.74
N LEU A 29 -22.49 20.72 10.62
CA LEU A 29 -23.68 20.87 9.77
C LEU A 29 -24.94 20.29 10.42
N ILE A 30 -24.81 19.21 11.19
CA ILE A 30 -25.92 18.65 11.98
C ILE A 30 -26.36 19.67 13.04
N ILE A 31 -25.42 20.33 13.74
CA ILE A 31 -25.73 21.38 14.73
C ILE A 31 -26.50 22.55 14.08
N ILE A 32 -26.14 22.94 12.86
CA ILE A 32 -26.81 24.00 12.09
C ILE A 32 -28.06 23.49 11.36
N HIS A 33 -28.49 22.24 11.59
CA HIS A 33 -29.67 21.61 10.97
C HIS A 33 -29.62 21.53 9.42
N ARG A 34 -28.42 21.55 8.84
CA ARG A 34 -28.21 21.43 7.38
C ARG A 34 -27.94 19.98 6.96
N PHE A 35 -28.96 19.14 7.12
CA PHE A 35 -28.84 17.69 6.89
C PHE A 35 -28.42 17.30 5.46
N GLY A 36 -28.90 18.03 4.45
CA GLY A 36 -28.52 17.75 3.05
C GLY A 36 -27.01 17.87 2.80
N SER A 37 -26.41 18.97 3.29
CA SER A 37 -24.96 19.16 3.19
C SER A 37 -24.19 18.16 4.07
N ALA A 38 -24.71 17.83 5.25
CA ALA A 38 -24.11 16.82 6.11
C ALA A 38 -24.04 15.44 5.43
N ALA A 39 -25.09 15.04 4.71
CA ALA A 39 -25.11 13.78 3.97
C ALA A 39 -24.01 13.73 2.90
N VAL A 40 -23.76 14.83 2.18
CA VAL A 40 -22.70 14.89 1.15
C VAL A 40 -21.31 14.67 1.77
N PHE A 41 -20.98 15.40 2.84
CA PHE A 41 -19.68 15.24 3.50
C PHE A 41 -19.53 13.88 4.19
N PHE A 42 -20.63 13.30 4.67
CA PHE A 42 -20.63 11.95 5.19
C PHE A 42 -20.28 10.91 4.10
N LEU A 43 -20.88 11.02 2.92
CA LEU A 43 -20.57 10.15 1.78
C LEU A 43 -19.12 10.28 1.33
N ILE A 44 -18.59 11.51 1.28
CA ILE A 44 -17.17 11.75 0.99
C ILE A 44 -16.29 11.05 2.03
N GLY A 45 -16.59 11.24 3.32
CA GLY A 45 -15.88 10.56 4.40
C GLY A 45 -15.87 9.04 4.24
N LEU A 46 -17.03 8.43 3.93
CA LEU A 46 -17.14 6.99 3.71
C LEU A 46 -16.24 6.48 2.58
N ILE A 47 -16.13 7.21 1.47
CA ILE A 47 -15.27 6.83 0.34
C ILE A 47 -13.79 6.75 0.79
N PHE A 48 -13.37 7.65 1.69
CA PHE A 48 -11.99 7.70 2.18
C PHE A 48 -11.67 6.73 3.33
N ILE A 49 -12.66 6.04 3.91
CA ILE A 49 -12.41 5.01 4.93
C ILE A 49 -11.60 3.85 4.36
N LYS A 50 -11.96 3.35 3.18
CA LYS A 50 -11.25 2.22 2.56
C LYS A 50 -9.75 2.53 2.32
N PRO A 51 -9.36 3.61 1.64
CA PRO A 51 -7.94 3.95 1.47
C PRO A 51 -7.25 4.25 2.81
N MET A 52 -7.94 4.86 3.78
CA MET A 52 -7.40 5.01 5.15
C MET A 52 -7.01 3.65 5.74
N LEU A 53 -7.90 2.67 5.72
CA LEU A 53 -7.63 1.34 6.27
C LEU A 53 -6.52 0.60 5.51
N THR A 54 -6.48 0.73 4.19
CA THR A 54 -5.47 0.07 3.35
C THR A 54 -4.08 0.67 3.54
N TYR A 55 -3.95 2.00 3.51
CA TYR A 55 -2.65 2.66 3.55
C TYR A 55 -2.12 2.91 4.97
N ALA A 56 -3.00 2.99 5.97
CA ALA A 56 -2.60 3.09 7.38
C ALA A 56 -2.22 1.73 7.99
N ALA A 57 -2.33 0.63 7.24
CA ALA A 57 -1.82 -0.66 7.67
C ALA A 57 -0.30 -0.60 7.91
N LYS A 58 0.16 -1.38 8.88
CA LYS A 58 1.56 -1.50 9.26
C LYS A 58 2.12 -2.83 8.77
N VAL A 59 3.26 -2.77 8.10
CA VAL A 59 4.04 -3.94 7.69
C VAL A 59 5.22 -4.07 8.64
N SER A 60 5.30 -5.22 9.32
CA SER A 60 6.45 -5.57 10.14
C SER A 60 7.26 -6.66 9.42
N VAL A 61 8.57 -6.43 9.34
CA VAL A 61 9.54 -7.37 8.82
C VAL A 61 10.30 -7.94 10.03
N ASP A 62 10.24 -9.26 10.19
CA ASP A 62 10.87 -9.98 11.29
C ASP A 62 11.76 -11.11 10.77
N GLN A 63 12.43 -11.83 11.69
CA GLN A 63 13.27 -12.99 11.35
C GLN A 63 12.45 -14.18 10.84
N THR A 64 11.19 -14.33 11.26
CA THR A 64 10.32 -15.44 10.86
C THR A 64 9.54 -15.17 9.58
N GLY A 65 9.27 -13.89 9.27
CA GLY A 65 8.50 -13.53 8.09
C GLY A 65 8.09 -12.05 8.03
N ILE A 66 7.09 -11.78 7.20
CA ILE A 66 6.50 -10.45 7.00
C ILE A 66 5.02 -10.48 7.40
N ARG A 67 4.59 -9.49 8.17
CA ARG A 67 3.20 -9.37 8.63
C ARG A 67 2.64 -8.00 8.34
N CYS A 68 1.46 -7.95 7.75
CA CYS A 68 0.65 -6.75 7.57
C CYS A 68 -0.49 -6.75 8.59
N PHE A 69 -0.63 -5.68 9.37
CA PHE A 69 -1.65 -5.57 10.40
C PHE A 69 -2.11 -4.12 10.60
N LEU A 70 -3.38 -4.00 10.97
CA LEU A 70 -3.95 -2.81 11.59
C LEU A 70 -3.78 -2.90 13.11
N PRO A 71 -3.88 -1.78 13.84
CA PRO A 71 -3.76 -1.80 15.31
C PRO A 71 -4.68 -2.81 16.01
N TRP A 72 -5.84 -3.13 15.41
CA TRP A 72 -6.85 -4.04 15.96
C TRP A 72 -6.99 -5.38 15.23
N LYS A 73 -6.30 -5.60 14.09
CA LYS A 73 -6.48 -6.84 13.30
C LYS A 73 -5.26 -7.17 12.45
N THR A 74 -4.88 -8.43 12.40
CA THR A 74 -3.91 -8.94 11.41
C THR A 74 -4.58 -9.09 10.06
N LEU A 75 -4.01 -8.49 9.02
CA LEU A 75 -4.53 -8.62 7.67
C LEU A 75 -3.92 -9.84 6.98
N GLN A 76 -2.59 -9.92 6.97
CA GLN A 76 -1.85 -11.00 6.31
C GLN A 76 -0.54 -11.28 7.05
N THR A 77 -0.09 -12.53 7.01
CA THR A 77 1.20 -12.97 7.56
C THR A 77 1.77 -14.01 6.62
N PHE A 78 3.00 -13.78 6.15
CA PHE A 78 3.75 -14.70 5.31
C PHE A 78 5.07 -15.06 6.00
N SER A 79 5.36 -16.35 6.11
CA SER A 79 6.70 -16.81 6.50
C SER A 79 7.67 -16.69 5.34
N TRP A 80 8.97 -16.56 5.59
CA TRP A 80 9.96 -16.45 4.50
C TRP A 80 9.92 -17.63 3.52
N ASP A 81 9.65 -18.84 4.02
CA ASP A 81 9.55 -20.07 3.19
C ASP A 81 8.32 -20.08 2.28
N GLU A 82 7.29 -19.29 2.60
CA GLU A 82 6.06 -19.20 1.80
C GLU A 82 6.15 -18.14 0.70
N ILE A 83 7.18 -17.27 0.73
CA ILE A 83 7.31 -16.17 -0.22
C ILE A 83 7.97 -16.72 -1.48
N ALA A 84 7.21 -16.76 -2.58
CA ALA A 84 7.74 -17.15 -3.88
C ALA A 84 8.28 -15.95 -4.66
N GLU A 85 7.69 -14.76 -4.50
CA GLU A 85 8.07 -13.57 -5.25
C GLU A 85 8.07 -12.31 -4.37
N VAL A 86 9.16 -11.55 -4.49
CA VAL A 86 9.24 -10.15 -4.05
C VAL A 86 9.55 -9.33 -5.29
N GLY A 87 8.75 -8.29 -5.53
CA GLY A 87 8.98 -7.40 -6.66
C GLY A 87 8.73 -5.93 -6.36
N ILE A 88 9.24 -5.09 -7.26
CA ILE A 88 9.06 -3.64 -7.25
C ILE A 88 8.23 -3.26 -8.45
N ALA A 89 7.11 -2.58 -8.22
CA ALA A 89 6.20 -2.16 -9.27
C ALA A 89 5.87 -0.67 -9.19
N GLY A 90 5.88 -0.01 -10.36
CA GLY A 90 5.51 1.40 -10.51
C GLY A 90 4.07 1.57 -10.96
N THR A 91 3.34 2.52 -10.36
CA THR A 91 1.91 2.72 -10.64
C THR A 91 1.59 3.28 -12.03
N LYS A 92 2.58 3.78 -12.79
CA LYS A 92 2.32 4.45 -14.08
C LYS A 92 2.38 3.48 -15.27
N LEU A 93 1.37 2.63 -15.42
CA LEU A 93 1.36 1.51 -16.36
C LEU A 93 1.51 1.87 -17.85
N PHE A 94 0.99 3.03 -18.25
CA PHE A 94 0.88 3.39 -19.67
C PHE A 94 2.05 4.22 -20.21
N THR A 95 3.01 4.61 -19.39
CA THR A 95 4.15 5.47 -19.81
C THR A 95 5.49 4.74 -19.68
N ARG A 96 5.52 3.48 -20.15
CA ARG A 96 6.67 2.56 -20.05
C ARG A 96 7.96 3.07 -20.74
N LYS A 97 7.87 4.10 -21.58
CA LYS A 97 8.99 4.66 -22.36
C LYS A 97 9.87 5.67 -21.59
N ASP A 98 9.38 6.23 -20.49
CA ASP A 98 10.15 7.19 -19.68
C ASP A 98 10.62 6.54 -18.38
N ALA A 99 11.86 6.03 -18.36
CA ALA A 99 12.50 5.45 -17.18
C ALA A 99 12.56 6.40 -15.96
N LYS A 100 12.42 7.71 -16.20
CA LYS A 100 12.40 8.75 -15.16
C LYS A 100 11.06 8.95 -14.47
N ASN A 101 9.96 8.40 -14.99
CA ASN A 101 8.62 8.81 -14.57
C ASN A 101 7.70 7.62 -14.28
N THR A 102 8.06 6.80 -13.30
CA THR A 102 7.37 5.54 -12.94
C THR A 102 6.24 5.70 -11.92
N GLY A 103 5.98 6.93 -11.47
CA GLY A 103 4.95 7.23 -10.47
C GLY A 103 5.37 6.80 -9.06
N SER A 104 4.41 6.36 -8.24
CA SER A 104 4.73 5.78 -6.94
C SER A 104 5.25 4.36 -7.12
N LEU A 105 6.39 4.06 -6.51
CA LEU A 105 6.97 2.73 -6.48
C LEU A 105 6.52 1.98 -5.23
N TYR A 106 6.12 0.73 -5.41
CA TYR A 106 5.72 -0.17 -4.34
C TYR A 106 6.52 -1.45 -4.40
N ILE A 107 6.91 -1.95 -3.23
CA ILE A 107 7.37 -3.32 -3.05
C ILE A 107 6.12 -4.17 -2.79
N TYR A 108 5.96 -5.26 -3.52
CA TYR A 108 4.93 -6.26 -3.28
C TYR A 108 5.57 -7.61 -2.95
N ILE A 109 4.89 -8.39 -2.11
CA ILE A 109 5.34 -9.69 -1.63
C ILE A 109 4.19 -10.67 -1.86
N SER A 110 4.49 -11.78 -2.53
CA SER A 110 3.54 -12.79 -2.96
C SER A 110 3.99 -14.20 -2.61
N LYS A 111 3.01 -15.06 -2.32
CA LYS A 111 3.22 -16.51 -2.20
C LYS A 111 3.33 -17.22 -3.54
N ASN A 112 2.96 -16.55 -4.63
CA ASN A 112 2.99 -17.08 -5.99
C ASN A 112 3.93 -16.24 -6.85
N THR A 113 4.65 -16.89 -7.77
CA THR A 113 5.35 -16.19 -8.84
C THR A 113 4.37 -15.73 -9.89
N PHE A 114 4.51 -14.50 -10.36
CA PHE A 114 3.65 -13.94 -11.39
C PHE A 114 4.31 -13.98 -12.77
N THR A 115 3.49 -13.98 -13.81
CA THR A 115 3.86 -13.64 -15.18
C THR A 115 3.76 -12.13 -15.41
N ASP A 116 4.29 -11.63 -16.52
CA ASP A 116 4.22 -10.19 -16.82
C ASP A 116 2.78 -9.69 -17.03
N GLU A 117 1.88 -10.54 -17.53
CA GLU A 117 0.45 -10.24 -17.68
C GLU A 117 -0.24 -10.15 -16.33
N GLU A 118 0.04 -11.09 -15.42
CA GLU A 118 -0.52 -11.05 -14.05
C GLU A 118 0.04 -9.86 -13.25
N ARG A 119 1.31 -9.49 -13.47
CA ARG A 119 1.87 -8.26 -12.87
C ARG A 119 1.18 -7.01 -13.40
N PHE A 120 0.85 -6.97 -14.70
CA PHE A 120 0.08 -5.87 -15.27
C PHE A 120 -1.31 -5.78 -14.65
N ASP A 121 -2.04 -6.90 -14.58
CA ASP A 121 -3.40 -6.94 -14.02
C ASP A 121 -3.41 -6.57 -12.52
N MET A 122 -2.43 -7.07 -11.75
CA MET A 122 -2.23 -6.69 -10.35
C MET A 122 -2.05 -5.18 -10.21
N MET A 123 -1.22 -4.58 -11.04
CA MET A 123 -0.97 -3.13 -11.00
C MET A 123 -2.16 -2.32 -11.51
N PHE A 124 -2.92 -2.86 -12.46
CA PHE A 124 -4.14 -2.23 -12.97
C PHE A 124 -5.22 -2.17 -11.87
N ASN A 125 -5.34 -3.23 -11.07
CA ASN A 125 -6.30 -3.36 -9.97
C ASN A 125 -5.73 -2.92 -8.60
N TRP A 126 -4.70 -2.07 -8.60
CA TRP A 126 -4.05 -1.63 -7.36
C TRP A 126 -5.02 -0.88 -6.41
N PRO A 127 -4.98 -1.12 -5.09
CA PRO A 127 -4.09 -1.99 -4.33
C PRO A 127 -4.54 -3.47 -4.29
N PRO A 128 -3.59 -4.44 -4.30
CA PRO A 128 -3.89 -5.86 -4.25
C PRO A 128 -4.48 -6.26 -2.90
N LYS A 129 -5.48 -7.14 -2.90
CA LYS A 129 -6.19 -7.58 -1.68
C LYS A 129 -5.48 -8.68 -0.92
N ASP A 130 -4.78 -9.56 -1.63
CA ASP A 130 -4.23 -10.82 -1.12
C ASP A 130 -2.69 -10.82 -1.04
N LEU A 131 -2.08 -9.65 -1.22
CA LEU A 131 -0.63 -9.45 -1.16
C LEU A 131 -0.26 -8.48 -0.03
N ILE A 132 0.97 -8.61 0.48
CA ILE A 132 1.57 -7.61 1.34
C ILE A 132 2.32 -6.63 0.45
N PHE A 133 2.04 -5.33 0.60
CA PHE A 133 2.73 -4.29 -0.15
C PHE A 133 3.11 -3.11 0.74
N LEU A 134 4.10 -2.34 0.31
CA LEU A 134 4.62 -1.17 1.00
C LEU A 134 5.29 -0.23 0.00
N THR A 135 5.27 1.07 0.26
CA THR A 135 5.99 2.04 -0.58
C THR A 135 7.47 1.70 -0.60
N TYR A 136 8.06 1.76 -1.79
CA TYR A 136 9.47 1.51 -2.02
C TYR A 136 10.32 2.54 -1.26
N SER A 137 11.32 2.03 -0.54
CA SER A 137 12.52 2.76 -0.18
C SER A 137 13.68 1.78 -0.20
N LYS A 138 14.89 2.25 -0.53
CA LYS A 138 16.08 1.39 -0.58
C LYS A 138 16.28 0.64 0.74
N GLN A 139 16.18 1.34 1.87
CA GLN A 139 16.26 0.75 3.20
C GLN A 139 15.26 -0.40 3.43
N ARG A 140 14.00 -0.25 2.99
CA ARG A 140 12.96 -1.27 3.17
C ARG A 140 13.24 -2.48 2.27
N LEU A 141 13.72 -2.26 1.06
CA LEU A 141 14.10 -3.33 0.14
C LEU A 141 15.31 -4.11 0.68
N ASP A 142 16.37 -3.41 1.09
CA ASP A 142 17.59 -4.03 1.61
C ASP A 142 17.26 -4.95 2.79
N GLU A 143 16.35 -4.55 3.68
CA GLU A 143 15.91 -5.38 4.81
C GLU A 143 15.17 -6.64 4.41
N ILE A 144 14.39 -6.59 3.32
CA ILE A 144 13.71 -7.76 2.76
C ILE A 144 14.74 -8.66 2.07
N GLN A 145 15.64 -8.08 1.27
CA GLN A 145 16.65 -8.80 0.50
C GLN A 145 17.71 -9.47 1.38
N MET A 146 18.01 -8.92 2.55
CA MET A 146 18.85 -9.58 3.56
C MET A 146 18.28 -10.93 4.03
N ARG A 147 16.97 -11.16 3.87
CA ARG A 147 16.26 -12.37 4.34
C ARG A 147 15.68 -13.19 3.20
N PHE A 148 15.47 -12.58 2.04
CA PHE A 148 14.98 -13.20 0.83
C PHE A 148 16.10 -13.31 -0.20
N SER A 149 16.60 -14.53 -0.42
CA SER A 149 17.77 -14.77 -1.27
C SER A 149 17.46 -14.82 -2.78
N ASN A 150 16.18 -14.87 -3.16
CA ASN A 150 15.78 -14.94 -4.56
C ASN A 150 15.88 -13.57 -5.24
N LYS A 151 15.96 -13.59 -6.57
CA LYS A 151 16.04 -12.37 -7.39
C LYS A 151 14.78 -11.52 -7.21
N ILE A 152 14.97 -10.24 -6.91
CA ILE A 152 13.89 -9.25 -6.87
C ILE A 152 13.38 -9.00 -8.30
N GLN A 153 12.08 -9.13 -8.50
CA GLN A 153 11.42 -8.84 -9.77
C GLN A 153 11.15 -7.34 -9.91
N THR A 154 11.25 -6.80 -11.13
CA THR A 154 10.95 -5.38 -11.38
C THR A 154 9.92 -5.27 -12.50
N TYR A 155 8.89 -4.47 -12.25
CA TYR A 155 7.82 -4.24 -13.21
C TYR A 155 7.55 -2.74 -13.35
N ASN A 156 7.88 -2.18 -14.51
CA ASN A 156 7.69 -0.75 -14.79
C ASN A 156 8.30 0.16 -13.69
N ALA A 157 9.46 -0.27 -13.19
CA ALA A 157 10.10 0.31 -12.01
C ALA A 157 11.06 1.46 -12.39
N GLY A 158 11.44 1.56 -13.67
CA GLY A 158 12.36 2.57 -14.19
C GLY A 158 13.81 2.20 -13.89
N ASP A 159 14.70 3.20 -13.90
CA ASP A 159 16.10 3.03 -13.53
C ASP A 159 16.23 2.93 -12.01
N ILE A 160 15.99 1.74 -11.46
CA ILE A 160 16.24 1.45 -10.05
C ILE A 160 17.60 0.76 -9.94
N HIS A 161 18.52 1.39 -9.21
CA HIS A 161 19.76 0.75 -8.79
C HIS A 161 19.46 -0.19 -7.63
N LEU A 162 19.29 -1.48 -7.97
CA LEU A 162 19.28 -2.61 -7.04
C LEU A 162 20.69 -2.87 -6.51
#